data_AF-A0A5A7ZFV0-F1
#
_entry.id   AF-A0A5A7ZFV0-F1
#
_cell.length_a   1.000
_cell.length_b   1.000
_cell.length_c   1.000
_cell.angle_alpha   90.00
_cell.angle_beta   90.00
_cell.angle_gamma   90.00
#
_symmetry.space_group_name_H-M   'P 1'
#
loop_
_entity.id
_entity.type
_entity.pdbx_description
1 polymer ?
#
loop_
_entity_poly.entity_id
_entity_poly.type
_entity_poly.pdbx_seq_one_letter_code
_entity_poly.pdbx_strand_id
1 'polypeptide(L)'
;MSNPIEPEGGKPEPGPDAPETDDSSERRFTAPSGFDGSTQIIHSVPEPPTEIFAAGEPTEMIDSTAFADSSKAAAPQVIPPRDDAPKPPRTRRSWGWVIAVVLVIAALVALAVLGTVLLTRGGADAASQEDHVRSTIESFDVAIQKGDLAALRGITCGTTRESYVQYDDRSWAETHKRVAAAKQYPVVASIDEVVVVDDHAEANVTTFMANAPQTRSTRSFDLQFRDDQWKICQNG
;
A
#
# COMPACT_ATOMS: atom_id res chain seq x y z
N MET A 1 -11.02 -86.23 1.86
CA MET A 1 -12.26 -86.40 1.07
C MET A 1 -12.72 -85.01 0.64
N SER A 2 -13.31 -84.96 -0.55
CA SER A 2 -13.48 -83.85 -1.49
C SER A 2 -14.15 -82.56 -1.00
N ASN A 3 -13.77 -81.48 -1.69
CA ASN A 3 -14.34 -80.13 -1.75
C ASN A 3 -15.63 -80.11 -2.64
N PRO A 4 -16.14 -78.95 -3.12
CA PRO A 4 -17.02 -77.91 -2.55
C PRO A 4 -18.43 -77.87 -3.22
N ILE A 5 -19.35 -77.00 -2.75
CA ILE A 5 -20.46 -76.48 -3.59
C ILE A 5 -20.72 -75.00 -3.26
N GLU A 6 -20.26 -74.11 -4.14
CA GLU A 6 -21.05 -72.95 -4.61
C GLU A 6 -21.90 -73.41 -5.81
N PRO A 7 -22.99 -72.69 -6.13
CA PRO A 7 -22.91 -71.97 -7.41
C PRO A 7 -23.49 -70.54 -7.39
N GLU A 8 -22.72 -69.70 -8.07
CA GLU A 8 -23.00 -68.51 -8.88
C GLU A 8 -24.42 -67.92 -9.01
N GLY A 9 -24.44 -66.57 -9.05
CA GLY A 9 -25.19 -65.85 -10.09
C GLY A 9 -26.02 -64.66 -9.61
N GLY A 10 -25.47 -63.44 -9.68
CA GLY A 10 -26.30 -62.22 -9.63
C GLY A 10 -25.53 -60.91 -9.51
N LYS A 11 -25.37 -60.19 -10.63
CA LYS A 11 -25.14 -58.73 -10.70
C LYS A 11 -25.77 -58.23 -12.01
N PRO A 12 -26.09 -56.94 -12.22
CA PRO A 12 -26.55 -55.85 -11.31
C PRO A 12 -27.92 -55.29 -11.76
N GLU A 13 -28.63 -54.55 -10.90
CA GLU A 13 -29.44 -53.38 -11.34
C GLU A 13 -29.55 -52.32 -10.22
N PRO A 14 -29.79 -51.04 -10.58
CA PRO A 14 -29.19 -49.88 -9.92
C PRO A 14 -30.14 -49.18 -8.94
N GLY A 15 -29.57 -48.55 -7.91
CA GLY A 15 -30.26 -47.64 -7.00
C GLY A 15 -29.51 -46.31 -6.93
N PRO A 16 -30.21 -45.17 -7.04
CA PRO A 16 -29.64 -43.84 -7.18
C PRO A 16 -29.17 -43.28 -5.83
N ASP A 17 -28.47 -42.15 -5.86
CA ASP A 17 -27.96 -41.37 -4.72
C ASP A 17 -26.50 -41.64 -4.35
N ALA A 18 -25.62 -41.41 -5.33
CA ALA A 18 -24.25 -40.97 -5.09
C ALA A 18 -24.15 -39.49 -5.50
N PRO A 19 -23.64 -38.58 -4.65
CA PRO A 19 -23.40 -37.21 -5.05
C PRO A 19 -22.26 -37.19 -6.09
N GLU A 20 -22.54 -36.46 -7.17
CA GLU A 20 -21.65 -36.18 -8.29
C GLU A 20 -20.28 -35.70 -7.77
N THR A 21 -19.23 -36.44 -8.09
CA THR A 21 -17.86 -35.92 -8.06
C THR A 21 -17.75 -34.89 -9.19
N ASP A 22 -17.90 -33.62 -8.82
CA ASP A 22 -17.51 -32.46 -9.61
C ASP A 22 -15.98 -32.46 -9.77
N ASP A 23 -15.50 -33.20 -10.78
CA ASP A 23 -14.12 -33.14 -11.24
C ASP A 23 -13.96 -31.93 -12.16
N SER A 24 -13.90 -30.74 -11.56
CA SER A 24 -13.62 -29.49 -12.27
C SER A 24 -12.56 -28.65 -11.56
N SER A 25 -11.37 -29.21 -11.28
CA SER A 25 -10.22 -28.35 -10.94
C SER A 25 -8.83 -28.97 -11.12
N GLU A 26 -8.52 -29.61 -12.26
CA GLU A 26 -7.11 -29.68 -12.68
C GLU A 26 -6.70 -28.35 -13.32
N ARG A 27 -6.60 -27.29 -12.51
CA ARG A 27 -5.94 -26.03 -12.91
C ARG A 27 -4.43 -26.27 -12.90
N ARG A 28 -3.94 -26.72 -14.05
CA ARG A 28 -2.52 -26.76 -14.40
C ARG A 28 -1.97 -25.32 -14.32
N PHE A 29 -1.42 -24.94 -13.17
CA PHE A 29 -0.61 -23.72 -13.04
C PHE A 29 0.79 -24.01 -13.58
N THR A 30 0.92 -24.05 -14.90
CA THR A 30 2.22 -23.77 -15.54
C THR A 30 2.37 -22.25 -15.58
N ALA A 31 3.29 -21.72 -14.78
CA ALA A 31 3.73 -20.34 -14.93
C ALA A 31 4.24 -20.11 -16.38
N PRO A 32 3.95 -18.98 -17.03
CA PRO A 32 4.64 -18.63 -18.26
C PRO A 32 6.11 -18.37 -17.93
N SER A 33 6.97 -19.25 -18.43
CA SER A 33 8.42 -19.09 -18.45
C SER A 33 8.85 -18.15 -19.59
N GLY A 34 9.67 -17.15 -19.27
CA GLY A 34 10.33 -16.21 -20.23
C GLY A 34 9.50 -14.94 -20.39
N PHE A 35 9.89 -13.74 -19.96
CA PHE A 35 11.19 -13.06 -20.11
C PHE A 35 11.75 -13.12 -21.53
N ASP A 36 10.91 -12.73 -22.48
CA ASP A 36 11.34 -12.30 -23.80
C ASP A 36 11.86 -10.87 -23.67
N GLY A 37 13.15 -10.74 -23.36
CA GLY A 37 13.84 -9.46 -23.30
C GLY A 37 13.89 -8.78 -24.66
N SER A 38 13.05 -7.78 -24.88
CA SER A 38 13.31 -6.72 -25.84
C SER A 38 13.51 -5.42 -25.07
N THR A 39 14.78 -5.05 -24.86
CA THR A 39 15.15 -3.70 -24.44
C THR A 39 14.69 -2.71 -25.51
N GLN A 40 13.59 -2.00 -25.26
CA GLN A 40 13.26 -0.83 -26.06
C GLN A 40 14.24 0.30 -25.72
N ILE A 41 15.06 0.66 -26.71
CA ILE A 41 15.89 1.86 -26.66
C ILE A 41 14.94 3.06 -26.68
N ILE A 42 14.87 3.80 -25.58
CA ILE A 42 14.18 5.10 -25.56
C ILE A 42 15.07 6.06 -26.35
N HIS A 43 14.60 6.50 -27.51
CA HIS A 43 15.26 7.59 -28.25
C HIS A 43 15.23 8.86 -27.39
N SER A 44 16.40 9.46 -27.17
CA SER A 44 16.50 10.78 -26.56
C SER A 44 15.88 11.82 -27.48
N VAL A 45 14.95 12.62 -26.92
CA VAL A 45 14.44 13.82 -27.56
C VAL A 45 15.60 14.83 -27.67
N PRO A 46 15.82 15.47 -28.83
CA PRO A 46 16.85 16.50 -28.94
C PRO A 46 16.50 17.67 -28.02
N GLU A 47 17.44 18.09 -27.17
CA GLU A 47 17.30 19.30 -26.36
C GLU A 47 17.17 20.53 -27.28
N PRO A 48 16.31 21.52 -26.94
CA PRO A 48 16.22 22.75 -27.70
C PRO A 48 17.52 23.58 -27.55
N PRO A 49 17.92 24.34 -28.58
CA PRO A 49 19.15 25.13 -28.56
C PRO A 49 19.08 26.24 -27.51
N THR A 50 20.09 26.26 -26.65
CA THR A 50 20.35 27.30 -25.67
C THR A 50 20.58 28.65 -26.37
N GLU A 51 19.74 29.65 -26.09
CA GLU A 51 19.92 31.00 -26.60
C GLU A 51 21.18 31.63 -25.98
N ILE A 52 22.16 31.92 -26.83
CA ILE A 52 23.32 32.76 -26.49
C ILE A 52 22.93 34.23 -26.65
N PHE A 53 22.66 34.90 -25.53
CA PHE A 53 22.63 36.36 -25.50
C PHE A 53 24.06 36.88 -25.63
N ALA A 54 24.43 37.33 -26.82
CA ALA A 54 25.65 38.10 -27.03
C ALA A 54 25.51 39.45 -26.31
N ALA A 55 26.34 39.63 -25.29
CA ALA A 55 26.55 40.90 -24.63
C ALA A 55 27.52 41.78 -25.43
N GLY A 56 27.24 43.07 -25.52
CA GLY A 56 28.25 44.13 -25.60
C GLY A 56 28.63 44.69 -26.98
N GLU A 57 28.17 45.92 -27.21
CA GLU A 57 28.73 47.03 -28.04
C GLU A 57 30.29 47.12 -28.02
N PRO A 58 31.02 47.84 -28.94
CA PRO A 58 30.78 49.26 -29.29
C PRO A 58 31.21 49.80 -30.70
N THR A 59 30.57 50.91 -31.07
CA THR A 59 30.99 52.13 -31.81
C THR A 59 31.89 52.14 -33.07
N GLU A 60 31.48 53.06 -33.99
CA GLU A 60 32.21 53.81 -35.04
C GLU A 60 32.69 53.09 -36.31
N MET A 61 32.20 53.51 -37.49
CA MET A 61 32.93 54.39 -38.42
C MET A 61 32.13 54.66 -39.72
N ILE A 62 31.71 55.92 -39.84
CA ILE A 62 31.57 56.79 -41.02
C ILE A 62 32.37 56.43 -42.29
N ASP A 63 31.71 56.49 -43.47
CA ASP A 63 32.15 57.16 -44.73
C ASP A 63 30.99 57.06 -45.77
N SER A 64 30.17 58.10 -46.05
CA SER A 64 30.35 59.24 -46.96
C SER A 64 30.72 58.92 -48.42
N THR A 65 29.72 58.85 -49.31
CA THR A 65 29.71 59.48 -50.67
C THR A 65 28.28 59.39 -51.23
N ALA A 66 27.48 60.47 -51.18
CA ALA A 66 27.40 61.52 -52.22
C ALA A 66 26.29 61.24 -53.24
N PHE A 67 25.09 61.79 -53.02
CA PHE A 67 24.24 62.34 -54.08
C PHE A 67 23.52 63.57 -53.54
N ALA A 68 23.93 64.72 -54.08
CA ALA A 68 23.35 66.02 -53.85
C ALA A 68 22.03 66.15 -54.63
N ASP A 69 21.00 66.73 -54.03
CA ASP A 69 20.25 67.77 -54.73
C ASP A 69 19.41 68.66 -53.79
N SER A 70 19.54 69.96 -54.05
CA SER A 70 18.56 71.03 -53.83
C SER A 70 18.09 71.41 -52.42
N SER A 71 18.85 72.35 -51.85
CA SER A 71 18.44 73.27 -50.78
C SER A 71 17.28 74.17 -51.21
N LYS A 72 16.10 74.01 -50.59
CA LYS A 72 15.08 75.07 -50.47
C LYS A 72 14.75 75.27 -49.00
N ALA A 73 15.33 76.31 -48.42
CA ALA A 73 15.05 76.72 -47.05
C ALA A 73 13.58 77.15 -46.92
N ALA A 74 12.78 76.35 -46.21
CA ALA A 74 11.42 76.71 -45.82
C ALA A 74 11.47 77.36 -44.43
N ALA A 75 10.86 78.54 -44.30
CA ALA A 75 10.79 79.28 -43.04
C ALA A 75 10.00 78.49 -41.96
N PRO A 76 10.32 78.67 -40.66
CA PRO A 76 9.65 77.96 -39.58
C PRO A 76 8.16 78.34 -39.50
N GLN A 77 7.27 77.37 -39.67
CA GLN A 77 5.85 77.54 -39.40
C GLN A 77 5.56 77.26 -37.93
N VAL A 78 4.92 78.22 -37.25
CA VAL A 78 4.46 78.08 -35.87
C VAL A 78 3.28 77.12 -35.85
N ILE A 79 3.42 75.98 -35.17
CA ILE A 79 2.33 75.05 -34.90
C ILE A 79 1.59 75.57 -33.66
N PRO A 80 0.29 75.91 -33.74
CA PRO A 80 -0.51 76.24 -32.56
C PRO A 80 -0.54 75.03 -31.60
N PRO A 81 -0.55 75.23 -30.28
CA PRO A 81 -0.72 74.13 -29.34
C PRO A 81 -2.00 73.36 -29.66
N ARG A 82 -1.88 72.04 -29.86
CA ARG A 82 -3.02 71.13 -29.81
C ARG A 82 -3.46 71.03 -28.34
N ASP A 83 -4.27 71.99 -27.91
CA ASP A 83 -5.17 71.75 -26.79
C ASP A 83 -6.21 70.75 -27.29
N ASP A 84 -5.94 69.46 -27.05
CA ASP A 84 -6.87 68.31 -27.00
C ASP A 84 -6.14 67.02 -27.40
N ALA A 85 -5.15 66.62 -26.60
CA ALA A 85 -4.71 65.24 -26.53
C ALA A 85 -5.24 64.64 -25.22
N PRO A 86 -6.10 63.61 -25.25
CA PRO A 86 -6.55 62.96 -24.02
C PRO A 86 -5.34 62.33 -23.34
N LYS A 87 -5.17 62.67 -22.06
CA LYS A 87 -4.12 62.13 -21.19
C LYS A 87 -4.26 60.60 -21.14
N PRO A 88 -3.20 59.81 -21.41
CA PRO A 88 -3.31 58.36 -21.31
C PRO A 88 -3.69 57.98 -19.87
N PRO A 89 -4.66 57.09 -19.66
CA PRO A 89 -5.05 56.68 -18.32
C PRO A 89 -3.85 55.99 -17.67
N ARG A 90 -3.34 56.58 -16.59
CA ARG A 90 -2.44 55.89 -15.65
C ARG A 90 -3.25 54.78 -14.98
N THR A 91 -3.25 53.60 -15.57
CA THR A 91 -3.78 52.40 -14.90
C THR A 91 -2.86 52.16 -13.70
N ARG A 92 -3.39 52.38 -12.49
CA ARG A 92 -2.75 51.88 -11.27
C ARG A 92 -2.80 50.37 -11.38
N ARG A 93 -1.66 49.74 -11.67
CA ARG A 93 -1.50 48.28 -11.70
C ARG A 93 -2.06 47.71 -10.40
N SER A 94 -3.17 47.00 -10.50
CA SER A 94 -4.00 46.61 -9.36
C SER A 94 -3.30 45.54 -8.52
N TRP A 95 -2.65 45.97 -7.44
CA TRP A 95 -2.15 45.08 -6.38
C TRP A 95 -3.22 44.10 -5.85
N GLY A 96 -4.50 44.42 -6.03
CA GLY A 96 -5.62 43.52 -5.72
C GLY A 96 -5.54 42.16 -6.44
N TRP A 97 -4.98 42.10 -7.66
CA TRP A 97 -4.78 40.81 -8.34
C TRP A 97 -3.68 39.98 -7.71
N VAL A 98 -2.61 40.64 -7.25
CA VAL A 98 -1.51 39.96 -6.55
C VAL A 98 -2.02 39.36 -5.24
N ILE A 99 -2.84 40.10 -4.49
CA ILE A 99 -3.46 39.62 -3.25
C ILE A 99 -4.36 38.42 -3.52
N ALA A 100 -5.21 38.48 -4.55
CA ALA A 100 -6.08 37.36 -4.90
C ALA A 100 -5.30 36.11 -5.32
N VAL A 101 -4.22 36.26 -6.10
CA VAL A 101 -3.34 35.13 -6.47
C VAL A 101 -2.65 34.54 -5.24
N VAL A 102 -2.15 35.38 -4.32
CA VAL A 102 -1.52 34.91 -3.08
C VAL A 102 -2.50 34.16 -2.19
N LEU A 103 -3.76 34.61 -2.09
CA LEU A 103 -4.78 33.91 -1.31
C LEU A 103 -5.12 32.53 -1.92
N VAL A 104 -5.19 32.43 -3.25
CA VAL A 104 -5.41 31.14 -3.93
C VAL A 104 -4.24 30.18 -3.65
N ILE A 105 -3.00 30.65 -3.78
CA ILE A 105 -1.81 29.83 -3.49
C ILE A 105 -1.80 29.42 -2.01
N ALA A 106 -2.09 30.35 -1.09
CA ALA A 106 -2.16 30.04 0.34
C ALA A 106 -3.23 28.99 0.66
N ALA A 107 -4.41 29.08 0.01
CA ALA A 107 -5.47 28.09 0.17
C ALA A 107 -5.04 26.70 -0.34
N LEU A 108 -4.37 26.62 -1.50
CA LEU A 108 -3.85 25.36 -2.03
C LEU A 108 -2.78 24.75 -1.12
N VAL A 109 -1.87 25.57 -0.59
CA VAL A 109 -0.85 25.13 0.37
C VAL A 109 -1.51 24.61 1.65
N ALA A 110 -2.51 25.31 2.17
CA ALA A 110 -3.25 24.86 3.35
C ALA A 110 -3.94 23.51 3.14
N LEU A 111 -4.56 23.29 1.97
CA LEU A 111 -5.17 22.01 1.62
C LEU A 111 -4.14 20.90 1.47
N ALA A 112 -2.99 21.17 0.84
CA ALA A 112 -1.90 20.21 0.72
C ALA A 112 -1.37 19.79 2.10
N VAL A 113 -1.11 20.77 2.98
CA VAL A 113 -0.65 20.50 4.35
C VAL A 113 -1.69 19.71 5.13
N LEU A 114 -2.97 20.10 5.07
CA LEU A 114 -4.04 19.37 5.75
C LEU A 114 -4.16 17.92 5.26
N GLY A 115 -4.07 17.71 3.95
CA GLY A 115 -4.03 16.37 3.35
C GLY A 115 -2.87 15.54 3.87
N THR A 116 -1.65 16.10 3.88
CA THR A 116 -0.46 15.40 4.39
C THR A 116 -0.55 15.11 5.89
N VAL A 117 -1.09 16.02 6.71
CA VAL A 117 -1.23 15.82 8.16
C VAL A 117 -2.26 14.74 8.48
N LEU A 118 -3.40 14.70 7.78
CA LEU A 118 -4.40 13.65 7.99
C LEU A 118 -3.88 12.27 7.58
N LEU A 119 -3.16 12.18 6.45
CA LEU A 119 -2.53 10.93 5.99
C LEU A 119 -1.43 10.44 6.94
N THR A 120 -0.58 11.36 7.43
CA THR A 120 0.53 11.00 8.33
C THR A 120 0.06 10.62 9.74
N ARG A 121 -1.03 11.22 10.24
CA ARG A 121 -1.61 10.84 11.54
C ARG A 121 -2.25 9.45 11.48
N GLY A 122 -3.06 9.18 10.44
CA GLY A 122 -3.66 7.87 10.23
C GLY A 122 -2.63 6.76 10.01
N GLY A 123 -1.53 7.04 9.31
CA GLY A 123 -0.44 6.08 9.12
C GLY A 123 0.37 5.79 10.39
N ALA A 124 0.62 6.79 11.24
CA ALA A 124 1.31 6.57 12.52
C ALA A 124 0.44 5.77 13.51
N ASP A 125 -0.87 6.05 13.55
CA ASP A 125 -1.81 5.30 14.37
C ASP A 125 -1.95 3.85 13.84
N ALA A 126 -2.07 3.67 12.51
CA ALA A 126 -2.13 2.34 11.89
C ALA A 126 -0.87 1.50 12.14
N ALA A 127 0.32 2.07 11.93
CA ALA A 127 1.58 1.38 12.23
C ALA A 127 1.67 0.97 13.71
N SER A 128 1.18 1.82 14.62
CA SER A 128 1.13 1.48 16.04
C SER A 128 0.15 0.33 16.34
N GLN A 129 -0.98 0.24 15.63
CA GLN A 129 -1.93 -0.85 15.78
C GLN A 129 -1.39 -2.16 15.20
N GLU A 130 -0.74 -2.11 14.04
CA GLU A 130 -0.04 -3.26 13.45
C GLU A 130 1.03 -3.82 14.42
N ASP A 131 1.78 -2.95 15.09
CA ASP A 131 2.75 -3.35 16.11
C ASP A 131 2.08 -4.02 17.32
N HIS A 132 0.94 -3.50 17.77
CA HIS A 132 0.18 -4.12 18.86
C HIS A 132 -0.40 -5.49 18.47
N VAL A 133 -0.88 -5.65 17.23
CA VAL A 133 -1.32 -6.93 16.68
C VAL A 133 -0.16 -7.92 16.64
N ARG A 134 1.00 -7.51 16.11
CA ARG A 134 2.21 -8.33 16.03
C ARG A 134 2.66 -8.78 17.42
N SER A 135 2.70 -7.86 18.39
CA SER A 135 3.02 -8.14 19.79
C SER A 135 2.03 -9.12 20.44
N THR A 136 0.75 -9.09 20.07
CA THR A 136 -0.27 -10.01 20.59
C THR A 136 -0.06 -11.42 20.07
N ILE A 137 0.26 -11.57 18.77
CA ILE A 137 0.57 -12.86 18.16
C ILE A 137 1.82 -13.48 18.78
N GLU A 138 2.88 -12.68 18.99
CA GLU A 138 4.10 -13.12 19.67
C GLU A 138 3.82 -13.55 21.12
N SER A 139 3.00 -12.78 21.84
CA SER A 139 2.59 -13.12 23.20
C SER A 139 1.81 -14.43 23.25
N PHE A 140 0.94 -14.67 22.27
CA PHE A 140 0.20 -15.93 22.13
C PHE A 140 1.14 -17.11 21.87
N ASP A 141 2.08 -16.97 20.95
CA ASP A 141 3.09 -18.00 20.67
C ASP A 141 3.89 -18.35 21.93
N VAL A 142 4.37 -17.34 22.66
CA VAL A 142 5.08 -17.52 23.94
C VAL A 142 4.19 -18.21 24.98
N ALA A 143 2.91 -17.84 25.07
CA ALA A 143 1.97 -18.43 26.02
C ALA A 143 1.70 -19.91 25.70
N ILE A 144 1.58 -20.29 24.41
CA ILE A 144 1.51 -21.69 23.98
C ILE A 144 2.78 -22.45 24.37
N GLN A 145 3.94 -21.90 24.09
CA GLN A 145 5.23 -22.54 24.39
C GLN A 145 5.43 -22.76 25.89
N LYS A 146 5.07 -21.76 26.72
CA LYS A 146 5.20 -21.83 28.19
C LYS A 146 4.07 -22.58 28.88
N GLY A 147 2.93 -22.78 28.20
CA GLY A 147 1.73 -23.33 28.81
C GLY A 147 1.07 -22.34 29.77
N ASP A 148 1.17 -21.04 29.52
CA ASP A 148 0.58 -20.00 30.36
C ASP A 148 -0.93 -19.89 30.07
N LEU A 149 -1.71 -20.66 30.83
CA LEU A 149 -3.16 -20.72 30.64
C LEU A 149 -3.86 -19.39 30.93
N ALA A 150 -3.35 -18.62 31.90
CA ALA A 150 -3.93 -17.33 32.25
C ALA A 150 -3.74 -16.34 31.10
N ALA A 151 -2.54 -16.28 30.53
CA ALA A 151 -2.25 -15.46 29.36
C ALA A 151 -3.09 -15.90 28.15
N LEU A 152 -3.13 -17.21 27.84
CA LEU A 152 -3.92 -17.75 26.73
C LEU A 152 -5.39 -17.37 26.83
N ARG A 153 -5.98 -17.47 28.02
CA ARG A 153 -7.34 -17.01 28.24
C ARG A 153 -7.45 -15.51 27.99
N GLY A 154 -6.58 -14.70 28.59
CA GLY A 154 -6.60 -13.24 28.50
C GLY A 154 -6.58 -12.69 27.08
N ILE A 155 -5.69 -13.22 26.24
CA ILE A 155 -5.41 -12.72 24.89
C ILE A 155 -6.21 -13.41 23.77
N THR A 156 -7.15 -14.29 24.12
CA THR A 156 -8.03 -14.96 23.14
C THR A 156 -9.49 -14.57 23.36
N CYS A 157 -10.29 -14.71 22.31
CA CYS A 157 -11.74 -14.51 22.36
C CYS A 157 -12.49 -15.60 21.57
N GLY A 158 -13.83 -15.58 21.65
CA GLY A 158 -14.71 -16.53 20.95
C GLY A 158 -14.39 -18.00 21.27
N THR A 159 -14.50 -18.85 20.25
CA THR A 159 -14.27 -20.31 20.32
C THR A 159 -12.85 -20.66 20.76
N THR A 160 -11.85 -19.86 20.35
CA THR A 160 -10.46 -20.05 20.76
C THR A 160 -10.32 -19.93 22.27
N ARG A 161 -10.92 -18.90 22.88
CA ARG A 161 -10.93 -18.74 24.35
C ARG A 161 -11.72 -19.85 25.04
N GLU A 162 -12.88 -20.21 24.49
CA GLU A 162 -13.73 -21.28 25.01
C GLU A 162 -12.96 -22.59 25.18
N SER A 163 -12.06 -22.91 24.23
CA SER A 163 -11.20 -24.10 24.31
C SER A 163 -10.19 -24.08 25.48
N TYR A 164 -9.83 -22.90 26.00
CA TYR A 164 -8.89 -22.76 27.13
C TYR A 164 -9.60 -22.63 28.48
N VAL A 165 -10.79 -22.04 28.53
CA VAL A 165 -11.52 -21.87 29.81
C VAL A 165 -12.06 -23.18 30.37
N GLN A 166 -12.23 -24.21 29.55
CA GLN A 166 -12.70 -25.54 29.97
C GLN A 166 -11.68 -26.32 30.83
N TYR A 167 -10.39 -25.99 30.75
CA TYR A 167 -9.36 -26.64 31.55
C TYR A 167 -9.27 -26.01 32.94
N ASP A 168 -8.80 -26.74 33.94
CA ASP A 168 -8.25 -26.14 35.16
C ASP A 168 -6.72 -26.07 35.03
N ASP A 169 -6.06 -25.33 35.94
CA ASP A 169 -4.62 -25.11 35.85
C ASP A 169 -3.81 -26.43 35.92
N ARG A 170 -4.28 -27.42 36.70
CA ARG A 170 -3.60 -28.70 36.84
C ARG A 170 -3.78 -29.57 35.60
N SER A 171 -5.02 -29.74 35.12
CA SER A 171 -5.29 -30.54 33.92
C SER A 171 -4.64 -29.96 32.67
N TRP A 172 -4.56 -28.62 32.58
CA TRP A 172 -3.79 -27.95 31.54
C TRP A 172 -2.29 -28.20 31.68
N ALA A 173 -1.70 -28.01 32.86
CA ALA A 173 -0.26 -28.22 33.06
C ALA A 173 0.17 -29.67 32.71
N GLU A 174 -0.64 -30.66 33.08
CA GLU A 174 -0.41 -32.06 32.71
C GLU A 174 -0.51 -32.28 31.19
N THR A 175 -1.49 -31.66 30.53
CA THR A 175 -1.68 -31.74 29.07
C THR A 175 -0.53 -31.06 28.33
N HIS A 176 -0.21 -29.83 28.70
CA HIS A 176 0.90 -29.07 28.14
C HIS A 176 2.22 -29.82 28.31
N LYS A 177 2.50 -30.39 29.50
CA LYS A 177 3.72 -31.19 29.72
C LYS A 177 3.85 -32.35 28.72
N ARG A 178 2.76 -33.05 28.42
CA ARG A 178 2.77 -34.15 27.42
C ARG A 178 3.02 -33.62 26.02
N VAL A 179 2.31 -32.56 25.62
CA VAL A 179 2.46 -31.91 24.30
C VAL A 179 3.85 -31.34 24.11
N ALA A 180 4.41 -30.68 25.12
CA ALA A 180 5.73 -30.07 25.12
C ALA A 180 6.84 -31.12 25.05
N ALA A 181 6.72 -32.24 25.79
CA ALA A 181 7.66 -33.35 25.72
C ALA A 181 7.71 -33.98 24.32
N ALA A 182 6.56 -34.06 23.64
CA ALA A 182 6.47 -34.53 22.26
C ALA A 182 6.81 -33.46 21.21
N LYS A 183 7.02 -32.19 21.63
CA LYS A 183 7.17 -31.01 20.75
C LYS A 183 6.03 -30.89 19.73
N GLN A 184 4.81 -31.26 20.14
CA GLN A 184 3.60 -31.25 19.30
C GLN A 184 2.81 -29.95 19.47
N TYR A 185 3.47 -28.80 19.43
CA TYR A 185 2.84 -27.49 19.44
C TYR A 185 3.33 -26.64 18.26
N PRO A 186 2.49 -25.75 17.72
CA PRO A 186 2.90 -24.81 16.68
C PRO A 186 3.84 -23.75 17.27
N VAL A 187 4.76 -23.27 16.43
CA VAL A 187 5.66 -22.14 16.69
C VAL A 187 5.52 -21.14 15.55
N VAL A 188 5.42 -19.87 15.89
CA VAL A 188 5.43 -18.77 14.92
C VAL A 188 6.85 -18.51 14.43
N ALA A 189 7.06 -18.64 13.11
CA ALA A 189 8.34 -18.40 12.47
C ALA A 189 8.49 -16.95 12.00
N SER A 190 7.42 -16.41 11.41
CA SER A 190 7.36 -15.03 10.95
C SER A 190 5.90 -14.56 10.87
N ILE A 191 5.72 -13.27 11.11
CA ILE A 191 4.46 -12.56 10.85
C ILE A 191 4.69 -11.79 9.56
N ASP A 192 4.11 -12.32 8.49
CA ASP A 192 4.44 -11.95 7.11
C ASP A 192 3.67 -10.70 6.68
N GLU A 193 2.39 -10.61 7.06
CA GLU A 193 1.50 -9.49 6.75
C GLU A 193 0.54 -9.26 7.92
N VAL A 194 0.19 -7.99 8.16
CA VAL A 194 -0.85 -7.58 9.10
C VAL A 194 -1.70 -6.53 8.41
N VAL A 195 -3.01 -6.73 8.41
CA VAL A 195 -3.99 -5.79 7.88
C VAL A 195 -4.94 -5.43 9.00
N VAL A 196 -4.99 -4.16 9.39
CA VAL A 196 -5.90 -3.65 10.41
C VAL A 196 -7.02 -2.86 9.75
N VAL A 197 -8.26 -3.20 10.09
CA VAL A 197 -9.48 -2.51 9.65
C VAL A 197 -10.35 -2.28 10.87
N ASP A 198 -10.44 -1.02 11.31
CA ASP A 198 -11.20 -0.62 12.50
C ASP A 198 -10.78 -1.41 13.76
N ASP A 199 -11.69 -2.18 14.36
CA ASP A 199 -11.47 -3.04 15.51
C ASP A 199 -11.15 -4.50 15.13
N HIS A 200 -10.89 -4.78 13.86
CA HIS A 200 -10.52 -6.08 13.34
C HIS A 200 -9.11 -6.05 12.73
N ALA A 201 -8.39 -7.15 12.85
CA ALA A 201 -7.13 -7.33 12.14
C ALA A 201 -7.00 -8.76 11.64
N GLU A 202 -6.38 -8.91 10.48
CA GLU A 202 -6.01 -10.19 9.91
C GLU A 202 -4.49 -10.24 9.74
N ALA A 203 -3.87 -11.33 10.17
CA ALA A 203 -2.42 -11.48 10.09
C ALA A 203 -2.02 -12.82 9.45
N ASN A 204 -1.27 -12.76 8.36
CA ASN A 204 -0.67 -13.93 7.74
C ASN A 204 0.61 -14.30 8.49
N VAL A 205 0.67 -15.54 8.96
CA VAL A 205 1.74 -16.02 9.82
C VAL A 205 2.27 -17.36 9.30
N THR A 206 3.57 -17.42 9.06
CA THR A 206 4.26 -18.69 8.79
C THR A 206 4.56 -19.40 10.10
N THR A 207 4.10 -20.64 10.20
CA THR A 207 4.24 -21.47 11.41
C THR A 207 4.83 -22.84 11.08
N PHE A 208 5.37 -23.52 12.09
CA PHE A 208 5.80 -24.92 12.01
C PHE A 208 5.52 -25.65 13.33
N MET A 209 5.50 -26.98 13.31
CA MET A 209 5.45 -27.76 14.55
C MET A 209 6.84 -27.88 15.16
N ALA A 210 6.98 -27.73 16.49
CA ALA A 210 8.29 -27.74 17.14
C ALA A 210 9.10 -29.05 16.94
N ASN A 211 8.45 -30.17 16.60
CA ASN A 211 9.10 -31.43 16.24
C ASN A 211 9.54 -31.50 14.76
N ALA A 212 9.10 -30.58 13.91
CA ALA A 212 9.34 -30.59 12.47
C ALA A 212 9.54 -29.16 11.90
N PRO A 213 10.59 -28.42 12.32
CA PRO A 213 10.81 -27.02 11.96
C PRO A 213 11.07 -26.77 10.47
N GLN A 214 11.46 -27.80 9.72
CA GLN A 214 11.59 -27.77 8.27
C GLN A 214 10.24 -27.76 7.52
N THR A 215 9.14 -28.17 8.17
CA THR A 215 7.81 -28.21 7.57
C THR A 215 7.03 -26.98 8.00
N ARG A 216 7.02 -25.96 7.14
CA ARG A 216 6.37 -24.67 7.39
C ARG A 216 5.05 -24.55 6.64
N SER A 217 4.11 -23.82 7.22
CA SER A 217 2.82 -23.52 6.60
C SER A 217 2.37 -22.11 6.99
N THR A 218 1.86 -21.37 6.01
CA THR A 218 1.25 -20.05 6.23
C THR A 218 -0.21 -20.23 6.59
N ARG A 219 -0.65 -19.54 7.64
CA ARG A 219 -2.05 -19.48 8.08
C ARG A 219 -2.41 -18.06 8.48
N SER A 220 -3.70 -17.74 8.38
CA SER A 220 -4.22 -16.46 8.85
C SER A 220 -4.63 -16.53 10.33
N PHE A 221 -4.39 -15.46 11.07
CA PHE A 221 -4.96 -15.21 12.39
C PHE A 221 -5.92 -14.03 12.31
N ASP A 222 -7.15 -14.25 12.77
CA ASP A 222 -8.10 -13.19 13.03
C ASP A 222 -7.89 -12.63 14.44
N LEU A 223 -7.80 -11.30 14.54
CA LEU A 223 -7.74 -10.58 15.79
C LEU A 223 -8.84 -9.52 15.86
N GLN A 224 -9.25 -9.21 17.09
CA GLN A 224 -10.25 -8.17 17.37
C GLN A 224 -9.79 -7.32 18.55
N PHE A 225 -9.98 -6.01 18.46
CA PHE A 225 -9.66 -5.07 19.52
C PHE A 225 -10.85 -4.94 20.48
N ARG A 226 -10.74 -5.55 21.68
CA ARG A 226 -11.80 -5.62 22.67
C ARG A 226 -11.24 -5.62 24.08
N ASP A 227 -11.96 -5.03 25.03
CA ASP A 227 -11.49 -4.86 26.41
C ASP A 227 -10.12 -4.16 26.46
N ASP A 228 -9.99 -3.09 25.66
CA ASP A 228 -8.78 -2.26 25.49
C ASP A 228 -7.51 -3.03 25.10
N GLN A 229 -7.65 -4.18 24.43
CA GLN A 229 -6.52 -4.98 23.95
C GLN A 229 -6.86 -5.76 22.68
N TRP A 230 -5.86 -6.04 21.85
CA TRP A 230 -6.00 -6.99 20.75
C TRP A 230 -6.10 -8.42 21.28
N LYS A 231 -7.00 -9.21 20.71
CA LYS A 231 -7.21 -10.62 21.07
C LYS A 231 -7.31 -11.49 19.83
N ILE A 232 -6.81 -12.71 19.91
CA ILE A 232 -6.94 -13.71 18.84
C ILE A 232 -8.32 -14.36 18.91
N CYS A 233 -9.04 -14.29 17.80
CA CYS A 233 -10.47 -14.60 17.70
C CYS A 233 -10.77 -15.44 16.46
N GLN A 234 -9.96 -16.47 16.18
CA GLN A 234 -10.18 -17.36 15.03
C GLN A 234 -11.62 -17.86 15.01
N ASN A 235 -12.29 -17.65 13.88
CA ASN A 235 -13.61 -18.23 13.64
C ASN A 235 -13.43 -19.75 13.47
N GLY A 236 -14.13 -20.52 14.29
CA GLY A 236 -14.17 -21.98 14.20
C GLY A 236 -15.04 -22.47 13.05
#